data_AF-A0A4S8L1D0-F1
#
_entry.id   AF-A0A4S8L1D0-F1
#
_cell.length_a   1.000
_cell.length_b   1.000
_cell.length_c   1.000
_cell.angle_alpha   90.00
_cell.angle_beta   90.00
_cell.angle_gamma   90.00
#
_symmetry.space_group_name_H-M   'P 1'
#
loop_
_entity.id
_entity.type
_entity.pdbx_description
1 polymer ?
#
loop_
_entity_poly.entity_id
_entity_poly.type
_entity_poly.pdbx_seq_one_letter_code
_entity_poly.pdbx_strand_id
1 'polypeptide(L)'
;MNASPPILLRFNEIVGLFDEPLHTSCRKFHFPYEPPNDKDPLSHYGVLSDGTFPDLSLEETDILRDVVIRWETRHTACPFGTRYDTIKAYATFFSENYYDHSSLTQIVPRPMSRYSSTCWSVGADTLMAVGHMSLGIVQILETLSGFWDPSMGSAFVLDPRFKFLQILEEHHDPSVSLLALQALQTRTSIAVKRINAYLRYLQMRYAPGEIDDSEAVESLYSMVSSERAVFGQESGEEELGKLLARPQYKLAI
;
A
#
# COMPACT_ATOMS: atom_id res chain seq x y z
N MET A 1 -5.95 18.28 19.69
CA MET A 1 -5.50 17.05 19.02
C MET A 1 -4.20 17.37 18.31
N ASN A 2 -3.10 16.70 18.64
CA ASN A 2 -1.84 16.87 17.90
C ASN A 2 -2.03 16.20 16.53
N ALA A 3 -1.87 16.96 15.45
CA ALA A 3 -1.94 16.41 14.10
C ALA A 3 -0.85 15.35 13.90
N SER A 4 -1.18 14.23 13.25
CA SER A 4 -0.18 13.24 12.83
C SER A 4 0.91 13.95 12.01
N PRO A 5 2.21 13.66 12.26
CA PRO A 5 3.26 14.23 11.43
C PRO A 5 3.10 13.76 9.97
N PRO A 6 3.50 14.57 8.99
CA PRO A 6 3.46 14.15 7.60
C PRO A 6 4.43 12.97 7.41
N ILE A 7 4.06 12.04 6.54
CA ILE A 7 4.84 10.84 6.23
C ILE A 7 6.20 11.23 5.63
N LEU A 8 6.14 12.11 4.64
CA LEU A 8 7.26 12.73 3.97
C LEU A 8 7.54 14.06 4.66
N LEU A 9 8.78 14.29 5.10
CA LEU A 9 9.12 15.46 5.89
C LEU A 9 9.65 16.63 5.02
N ARG A 10 10.24 16.33 3.86
CA ARG A 10 10.82 17.29 2.92
C ARG A 10 9.82 17.70 1.85
N PHE A 11 9.11 16.72 1.31
CA PHE A 11 8.16 16.94 0.22
C PHE A 11 6.71 17.07 0.74
N ASN A 12 6.47 17.35 2.03
CA ASN A 12 5.11 17.47 2.57
C ASN A 12 4.25 18.54 1.89
N GLU A 13 4.85 19.65 1.43
CA GLU A 13 4.14 20.71 0.71
C GLU A 13 3.70 20.26 -0.68
N ILE A 14 4.36 19.25 -1.26
CA ILE A 14 4.13 18.74 -2.62
C ILE A 14 3.31 17.45 -2.59
N VAL A 15 3.64 16.54 -1.69
CA VAL A 15 3.10 15.18 -1.56
C VAL A 15 2.44 15.06 -0.18
N GLY A 16 1.51 15.97 0.15
CA GLY A 16 0.90 16.14 1.47
C GLY A 16 0.16 14.90 2.01
N LEU A 17 0.93 13.90 2.43
CA LEU A 17 0.48 12.60 2.90
C LEU A 17 0.66 12.51 4.41
N PHE A 18 -0.38 12.00 5.05
CA PHE A 18 -0.46 11.80 6.48
C PHE A 18 -0.87 10.36 6.74
N ASP A 19 -0.33 9.79 7.81
CA ASP A 19 -0.79 8.51 8.33
C ASP A 19 -2.18 8.71 8.94
N GLU A 20 -3.21 8.41 8.14
CA GLU A 20 -4.61 8.71 8.41
C GLU A 20 -5.52 7.52 8.09
N PRO A 21 -6.72 7.45 8.68
CA PRO A 21 -7.65 6.36 8.39
C PRO A 21 -8.10 6.28 6.93
N LEU A 22 -8.41 5.06 6.47
CA LEU A 22 -8.88 4.77 5.12
C LEU A 22 -10.01 5.70 4.65
N HIS A 23 -11.09 5.80 5.43
CA HIS A 23 -12.25 6.65 5.09
C HIS A 23 -11.89 8.13 4.88
N THR A 24 -10.90 8.64 5.63
CA THR A 24 -10.42 10.02 5.48
C THR A 24 -9.69 10.19 4.16
N SER A 25 -8.83 9.22 3.80
CA SER A 25 -8.18 9.20 2.50
C SER A 25 -9.17 9.03 1.34
N CYS A 26 -10.20 8.19 1.47
CA CYS A 26 -11.26 8.05 0.46
C CYS A 26 -11.91 9.40 0.15
N ARG A 27 -12.31 10.15 1.19
CA ARG A 27 -12.89 11.49 1.05
C ARG A 27 -11.96 12.53 0.42
N LYS A 28 -10.66 12.43 0.64
CA LYS A 28 -9.68 13.39 0.09
C LYS A 28 -9.35 13.11 -1.38
N PHE A 29 -9.30 11.84 -1.75
CA PHE A 29 -8.65 11.42 -2.99
C PHE A 29 -9.58 10.82 -4.03
N HIS A 30 -10.85 10.61 -3.69
CA HIS A 30 -11.86 10.04 -4.59
C HIS A 30 -13.11 10.93 -4.58
N PHE A 31 -13.90 10.84 -5.65
CA PHE A 31 -15.23 11.45 -5.63
C PHE A 31 -16.09 10.75 -4.58
N PRO A 32 -16.92 11.48 -3.81
CA PRO A 32 -17.85 10.86 -2.87
C PRO A 32 -18.76 9.88 -3.60
N TYR A 33 -18.91 8.69 -3.04
CA TYR A 33 -19.93 7.75 -3.49
C TYR A 33 -21.31 8.27 -3.10
N GLU A 34 -22.19 8.46 -4.08
CA GLU A 34 -23.57 8.89 -3.90
C GLU A 34 -24.51 7.74 -4.27
N PRO A 35 -25.03 6.96 -3.30
CA PRO A 35 -25.91 5.81 -3.55
C PRO A 35 -27.08 6.03 -4.53
N PRO A 36 -27.76 7.19 -4.58
CA PRO A 36 -28.85 7.39 -5.53
C PRO A 36 -28.37 7.61 -6.98
N ASN A 37 -27.13 8.01 -7.19
CA ASN A 37 -26.58 8.42 -8.49
C ASN A 37 -25.54 7.43 -9.03
N ASP A 38 -24.85 6.74 -8.14
CA ASP A 38 -23.71 5.88 -8.45
C ASP A 38 -24.06 4.41 -8.31
N LYS A 39 -23.46 3.60 -9.19
CA LYS A 39 -23.44 2.15 -9.02
C LYS A 39 -22.63 1.80 -7.77
N ASP A 40 -23.18 0.98 -6.87
CA ASP A 40 -22.46 0.53 -5.68
C ASP A 40 -21.14 -0.15 -6.08
N PRO A 41 -19.96 0.33 -5.60
CA PRO A 41 -18.68 -0.32 -5.84
C PRO A 41 -18.65 -1.80 -5.42
N LEU A 42 -19.49 -2.19 -4.47
CA LEU A 42 -19.61 -3.56 -3.98
C LEU A 42 -20.56 -4.44 -4.81
N SER A 43 -21.17 -3.91 -5.89
CA SER A 43 -22.18 -4.65 -6.66
C SER A 43 -21.70 -6.02 -7.15
N HIS A 44 -20.44 -6.11 -7.57
CA HIS A 44 -19.81 -7.34 -8.09
C HIS A 44 -19.37 -8.30 -7.01
N TYR A 45 -19.47 -7.88 -5.74
CA TYR A 45 -19.05 -8.67 -4.60
C TYR A 45 -20.24 -9.32 -3.88
N GLY A 46 -21.48 -9.03 -4.27
CA GLY A 46 -22.69 -9.66 -3.70
C GLY A 46 -23.42 -8.83 -2.65
N VAL A 47 -23.28 -7.50 -2.70
CA VAL A 47 -24.08 -6.59 -1.88
C VAL A 47 -25.57 -6.70 -2.25
N LEU A 48 -26.45 -6.64 -1.26
CA LEU A 48 -27.90 -6.67 -1.44
C LEU A 48 -28.42 -5.32 -1.97
N SER A 49 -29.69 -5.28 -2.37
CA SER A 49 -30.32 -4.07 -2.90
C SER A 49 -30.40 -2.91 -1.90
N ASP A 50 -30.24 -3.18 -0.61
CA ASP A 50 -30.19 -2.18 0.45
C ASP A 50 -28.77 -1.63 0.71
N GLY A 51 -27.76 -2.09 -0.05
CA GLY A 51 -26.38 -1.66 0.08
C GLY A 51 -25.60 -2.34 1.20
N THR A 52 -26.08 -3.48 1.71
CA THR A 52 -25.40 -4.26 2.77
C THR A 52 -25.03 -5.67 2.31
N PHE A 53 -23.96 -6.25 2.87
CA PHE A 53 -23.70 -7.68 2.73
C PHE A 53 -24.61 -8.50 3.67
N PRO A 54 -24.96 -9.74 3.29
CA PRO A 54 -25.55 -10.69 4.23
C PRO A 54 -24.68 -10.82 5.50
N ASP A 55 -25.31 -10.67 6.66
CA ASP A 55 -24.69 -10.78 7.98
C ASP A 55 -23.69 -9.68 8.39
N LEU A 56 -23.53 -8.61 7.60
CA LEU A 56 -22.75 -7.43 7.99
C LEU A 56 -23.66 -6.24 8.27
N SER A 57 -23.24 -5.39 9.21
CA SER A 57 -23.86 -4.08 9.39
C SER A 57 -23.57 -3.14 8.22
N LEU A 58 -24.35 -2.06 8.12
CA LEU A 58 -24.09 -1.01 7.14
C LEU A 58 -22.70 -0.38 7.34
N GLU A 59 -22.29 -0.15 8.59
CA GLU A 59 -20.97 0.40 8.91
C GLU A 59 -19.84 -0.51 8.45
N GLU A 60 -19.95 -1.82 8.70
CA GLU A 60 -18.98 -2.81 8.22
C GLU A 60 -18.94 -2.86 6.68
N THR A 61 -20.11 -2.79 6.04
CA THR A 61 -20.20 -2.75 4.57
C THR A 61 -19.58 -1.47 4.00
N ASP A 62 -19.78 -0.32 4.64
CA ASP A 62 -19.20 0.97 4.25
C ASP A 62 -17.66 0.94 4.33
N ILE A 63 -17.10 0.29 5.34
CA ILE A 63 -15.65 0.10 5.46
C ILE A 63 -15.10 -0.76 4.30
N LEU A 64 -15.79 -1.83 3.92
CA LEU A 64 -15.42 -2.64 2.76
C LEU A 64 -15.59 -1.89 1.44
N ARG A 65 -16.59 -1.01 1.35
CA ARG A 65 -16.80 -0.13 0.20
C ARG A 65 -15.63 0.84 0.05
N ASP A 66 -15.17 1.43 1.14
CA ASP A 66 -13.98 2.27 1.15
C ASP A 66 -12.73 1.52 0.67
N VAL A 67 -12.58 0.24 1.01
CA VAL A 67 -11.48 -0.61 0.49
C VAL A 67 -11.54 -0.70 -1.03
N VAL A 68 -12.71 -1.01 -1.60
CA VAL A 68 -12.88 -1.14 -3.05
C VAL A 68 -12.71 0.19 -3.76
N ILE A 69 -13.26 1.28 -3.20
CA ILE A 69 -13.06 2.64 -3.73
C ILE A 69 -11.57 2.97 -3.77
N ARG A 70 -10.86 2.75 -2.66
CA ARG A 70 -9.43 3.06 -2.56
C ARG A 70 -8.58 2.24 -3.53
N TRP A 71 -8.94 0.98 -3.75
CA TRP A 71 -8.18 0.06 -4.59
C TRP A 71 -8.45 0.27 -6.09
N GLU A 72 -9.73 0.34 -6.48
CA GLU A 72 -10.19 0.17 -7.86
C GLU A 72 -10.73 1.45 -8.49
N THR A 73 -10.98 2.52 -7.72
CA THR A 73 -11.52 3.76 -8.26
C THR A 73 -10.43 4.78 -8.57
N ARG A 74 -10.68 5.59 -9.59
CA ARG A 74 -9.77 6.66 -10.02
C ARG A 74 -9.50 7.67 -8.90
N HIS A 75 -8.24 8.06 -8.77
CA HIS A 75 -7.80 9.16 -7.92
C HIS A 75 -8.11 10.52 -8.57
N THR A 76 -8.61 11.48 -7.78
CA THR A 76 -8.91 12.84 -8.24
C THR A 76 -7.66 13.65 -8.53
N ALA A 77 -6.58 13.43 -7.76
CA ALA A 77 -5.33 14.17 -7.88
C ALA A 77 -4.34 13.62 -8.93
N CYS A 78 -4.70 12.53 -9.63
CA CYS A 78 -3.85 11.87 -10.65
C CYS A 78 -2.36 11.69 -10.24
N PRO A 79 -2.05 11.15 -9.05
CA PRO A 79 -0.67 11.09 -8.55
C PRO A 79 0.22 10.11 -9.33
N PHE A 80 -0.36 9.29 -10.20
CA PHE A 80 0.32 8.26 -11.00
C PHE A 80 0.55 8.69 -12.45
N GLY A 81 0.41 9.99 -12.75
CA GLY A 81 0.52 10.55 -14.09
C GLY A 81 -0.68 10.25 -14.97
N THR A 82 -0.48 10.20 -16.29
CA THR A 82 -1.56 10.01 -17.28
C THR A 82 -1.79 8.54 -17.65
N ARG A 83 -0.90 7.64 -17.22
CA ARG A 83 -0.94 6.22 -17.61
C ARG A 83 -1.75 5.36 -16.66
N TYR A 84 -1.79 5.73 -15.38
CA TYR A 84 -2.46 4.98 -14.33
C TYR A 84 -3.35 5.95 -13.56
N ASP A 85 -4.55 5.50 -13.23
CA ASP A 85 -5.56 6.31 -12.57
C ASP A 85 -6.00 5.71 -11.22
N THR A 86 -5.69 4.44 -10.97
CA THR A 86 -6.00 3.70 -9.74
C THR A 86 -4.74 3.23 -9.01
N ILE A 87 -4.88 2.96 -7.69
CA ILE A 87 -3.81 2.34 -6.89
C ILE A 87 -3.49 0.96 -7.44
N LYS A 88 -4.50 0.14 -7.75
CA LYS A 88 -4.33 -1.20 -8.33
C LYS A 88 -3.46 -1.17 -9.58
N ALA A 89 -3.78 -0.31 -10.54
CA ALA A 89 -3.07 -0.24 -11.81
C ALA A 89 -1.61 0.20 -11.63
N TYR A 90 -1.36 1.22 -10.82
CA TYR A 90 0.01 1.68 -10.54
C TYR A 90 0.80 0.65 -9.72
N ALA A 91 0.20 0.00 -8.73
CA ALA A 91 0.85 -1.02 -7.90
C ALA A 91 1.33 -2.22 -8.72
N THR A 92 0.50 -2.70 -9.65
CA THR A 92 0.90 -3.77 -10.58
C THR A 92 2.10 -3.34 -11.43
N PHE A 93 2.02 -2.17 -12.07
CA PHE A 93 3.14 -1.65 -12.86
C PHE A 93 4.42 -1.45 -12.03
N PHE A 94 4.30 -0.79 -10.87
CA PHE A 94 5.42 -0.50 -9.99
C PHE A 94 6.15 -1.77 -9.56
N SER A 95 5.41 -2.85 -9.31
CA SER A 95 5.98 -4.13 -8.88
C SER A 95 6.82 -4.82 -9.95
N GLU A 96 6.61 -4.51 -11.23
CA GLU A 96 7.30 -5.10 -12.38
C GLU A 96 8.33 -4.15 -13.02
N ASN A 97 8.30 -2.87 -12.66
CA ASN A 97 9.16 -1.85 -13.26
C ASN A 97 10.64 -2.06 -12.90
N TYR A 98 11.55 -1.73 -13.81
CA TYR A 98 12.98 -1.77 -13.54
C TYR A 98 13.47 -0.44 -12.95
N TYR A 99 14.24 -0.50 -11.86
CA TYR A 99 14.92 0.65 -11.26
C TYR A 99 16.40 0.36 -11.04
N ASP A 100 17.21 1.39 -11.26
CA ASP A 100 18.65 1.37 -11.02
C ASP A 100 19.13 2.73 -10.48
N HIS A 101 20.45 2.94 -10.40
CA HIS A 101 21.01 4.21 -9.93
C HIS A 101 20.60 5.43 -10.75
N SER A 102 20.23 5.28 -12.03
CA SER A 102 19.74 6.40 -12.85
C SER A 102 18.34 6.87 -12.45
N SER A 103 17.61 6.05 -11.68
CA SER A 103 16.32 6.40 -11.09
C SER A 103 16.45 7.32 -9.87
N LEU A 104 17.68 7.60 -9.43
CA LEU A 104 17.96 8.46 -8.28
C LEU A 104 18.51 9.81 -8.74
N THR A 105 18.04 10.86 -8.08
CA THR A 105 18.46 12.24 -8.29
C THR A 105 19.24 12.74 -7.08
N GLN A 106 20.36 13.40 -7.32
CA GLN A 106 21.09 14.11 -6.26
C GLN A 106 20.32 15.35 -5.82
N ILE A 107 20.21 15.51 -4.51
CA ILE A 107 19.54 16.66 -3.89
C ILE A 107 20.45 17.27 -2.81
N VAL A 108 20.33 18.59 -2.64
CA VAL A 108 20.97 19.28 -1.52
C VAL A 108 20.28 18.85 -0.22
N PRO A 109 20.98 18.45 0.85
CA PRO A 109 20.35 18.05 2.11
C PRO A 109 19.49 19.16 2.70
N ARG A 110 18.52 18.79 3.53
CA ARG A 110 17.75 19.79 4.28
C ARG A 110 18.64 20.58 5.25
N PRO A 111 18.33 21.86 5.55
CA PRO A 111 19.10 22.67 6.51
C PRO A 111 19.21 22.06 7.92
N MET A 112 18.31 21.15 8.28
CA MET A 112 18.27 20.40 9.55
C MET A 112 18.63 18.92 9.38
N SER A 113 19.09 18.50 8.21
CA SER A 113 19.58 17.14 7.98
C SER A 113 20.84 16.91 8.83
N ARG A 114 21.02 15.69 9.34
CA ARG A 114 22.26 15.33 10.06
C ARG A 114 23.46 15.25 9.12
N TYR A 115 23.23 15.31 7.81
CA TYR A 115 24.24 15.14 6.79
C TYR A 115 24.67 16.50 6.21
N SER A 116 25.98 16.72 6.14
CA SER A 116 26.59 17.92 5.54
C SER A 116 26.93 17.76 4.06
N SER A 117 26.58 16.62 3.45
CA SER A 117 26.99 16.17 2.11
C SER A 117 25.80 15.82 1.23
N THR A 118 25.97 15.76 -0.10
CA THR A 118 24.95 15.37 -1.08
C THR A 118 24.08 14.19 -0.65
N CYS A 119 22.76 14.31 -0.82
CA CYS A 119 21.79 13.24 -0.62
C CYS A 119 21.17 12.80 -1.95
N TRP A 120 20.42 11.70 -1.90
CA TRP A 120 19.75 11.07 -3.03
C TRP A 120 18.26 10.90 -2.73
N SER A 121 17.46 10.97 -3.78
CA SER A 121 16.01 10.76 -3.75
C SER A 121 15.53 10.18 -5.08
N VAL A 122 14.38 9.51 -5.08
CA VAL A 122 13.70 9.10 -6.32
C VAL A 122 13.02 10.25 -7.05
N GLY A 123 13.03 11.47 -6.49
CA GLY A 123 12.41 12.64 -7.09
C GLY A 123 10.93 12.81 -6.73
N ALA A 124 10.40 14.02 -6.90
CA ALA A 124 9.08 14.40 -6.41
C ALA A 124 7.94 13.61 -7.05
N ASP A 125 7.97 13.41 -8.37
CA ASP A 125 6.90 12.70 -9.09
C ASP A 125 6.82 11.23 -8.69
N THR A 126 7.97 10.55 -8.59
CA THR A 126 8.03 9.17 -8.12
C THR A 126 7.65 9.06 -6.65
N LEU A 127 8.07 10.00 -5.80
CA LEU A 127 7.63 10.04 -4.40
C LEU A 127 6.12 10.25 -4.28
N MET A 128 5.52 11.08 -5.14
CA MET A 128 4.08 11.29 -5.17
C MET A 128 3.35 9.99 -5.48
N ALA A 129 3.72 9.34 -6.59
CA ALA A 129 3.10 8.11 -7.03
C ALA A 129 3.29 6.96 -6.01
N VAL A 130 4.53 6.70 -5.60
CA VAL A 130 4.87 5.64 -4.65
C VAL A 130 4.31 5.92 -3.26
N GLY A 131 4.26 7.19 -2.83
CA GLY A 131 3.67 7.60 -1.56
C GLY A 131 2.16 7.33 -1.49
N HIS A 132 1.40 7.76 -2.49
CA HIS A 132 -0.04 7.51 -2.55
C HIS A 132 -0.36 6.02 -2.63
N MET A 133 0.39 5.28 -3.44
CA MET A 133 0.27 3.83 -3.55
C MET A 133 0.55 3.15 -2.21
N SER A 134 1.66 3.50 -1.55
CA SER A 134 2.07 2.87 -0.29
C SER A 134 1.06 3.14 0.83
N LEU A 135 0.61 4.39 0.97
CA LEU A 135 -0.42 4.75 1.95
C LEU A 135 -1.71 3.95 1.70
N GLY A 136 -2.21 3.93 0.46
CA GLY A 136 -3.44 3.24 0.15
C GLY A 136 -3.37 1.73 0.38
N ILE A 137 -2.26 1.09 -0.01
CA ILE A 137 -2.06 -0.34 0.24
C ILE A 137 -1.99 -0.65 1.74
N VAL A 138 -1.28 0.16 2.54
CA VAL A 138 -1.24 -0.01 4.01
C VAL A 138 -2.65 0.08 4.59
N GLN A 139 -3.40 1.12 4.25
CA GLN A 139 -4.77 1.33 4.74
C GLN A 139 -5.70 0.17 4.37
N ILE A 140 -5.62 -0.32 3.13
CA ILE A 140 -6.44 -1.45 2.65
C ILE A 140 -6.09 -2.73 3.42
N LEU A 141 -4.81 -3.05 3.55
CA LEU A 141 -4.37 -4.28 4.22
C LEU A 141 -4.70 -4.29 5.70
N GLU A 142 -4.53 -3.15 6.39
CA GLU A 142 -4.92 -3.01 7.79
C GLU A 142 -6.42 -3.22 7.96
N THR A 143 -7.23 -2.60 7.10
CA THR A 143 -8.68 -2.75 7.10
C THR A 143 -9.10 -4.20 6.86
N LEU A 144 -8.61 -4.83 5.79
CA LEU A 144 -8.95 -6.22 5.46
C LEU A 144 -8.50 -7.21 6.53
N SER A 145 -7.36 -6.96 7.20
CA SER A 145 -6.90 -7.80 8.30
C SER A 145 -7.82 -7.76 9.52
N GLY A 146 -8.54 -6.66 9.74
CA GLY A 146 -9.54 -6.54 10.80
C GLY A 146 -10.81 -7.34 10.53
N PHE A 147 -11.18 -7.55 9.26
CA PHE A 147 -12.38 -8.29 8.86
C PHE A 147 -12.23 -9.81 8.88
N TRP A 148 -11.04 -10.33 8.57
CA TRP A 148 -10.85 -11.74 8.19
C TRP A 148 -9.98 -12.58 9.14
N ASP A 149 -10.27 -12.53 10.45
CA ASP A 149 -9.66 -13.33 11.54
C ASP A 149 -8.50 -12.65 12.32
N PRO A 150 -8.75 -12.20 13.57
CA PRO A 150 -7.72 -11.68 14.47
C PRO A 150 -6.61 -12.68 14.85
N SER A 151 -6.83 -13.98 14.65
CA SER A 151 -5.87 -15.06 14.98
C SER A 151 -4.84 -15.32 13.87
N MET A 152 -5.02 -14.71 12.69
CA MET A 152 -4.06 -14.67 11.58
C MET A 152 -2.92 -13.72 11.95
N GLY A 153 -2.01 -14.17 12.81
CA GLY A 153 -0.98 -13.35 13.43
C GLY A 153 -0.21 -12.45 12.44
N SER A 154 -0.02 -11.20 12.88
CA SER A 154 0.63 -10.06 12.22
C SER A 154 0.15 -9.74 10.80
N ALA A 155 -0.60 -8.64 10.68
CA ALA A 155 -0.89 -7.98 9.42
C ALA A 155 0.41 -7.79 8.62
N PHE A 156 0.43 -8.24 7.37
CA PHE A 156 1.52 -7.90 6.47
C PHE A 156 1.57 -6.38 6.33
N VAL A 157 2.71 -5.76 6.65
CA VAL A 157 2.88 -4.31 6.62
C VAL A 157 3.69 -3.93 5.39
N LEU A 158 3.13 -3.22 4.41
CA LEU A 158 3.86 -2.87 3.18
C LEU A 158 5.14 -2.07 3.48
N ASP A 159 5.01 -0.96 4.20
CA ASP A 159 6.10 -0.06 4.56
C ASP A 159 6.02 0.29 6.06
N PRO A 160 6.75 -0.43 6.93
CA PRO A 160 6.67 -0.24 8.37
C PRO A 160 6.94 1.20 8.79
N ARG A 161 5.91 1.88 9.30
CA ARG A 161 5.96 3.30 9.70
C ARG A 161 6.49 4.23 8.60
N PHE A 162 6.24 3.86 7.34
CA PHE A 162 6.67 4.60 6.15
C PHE A 162 8.19 4.85 6.06
N LYS A 163 8.99 3.91 6.56
CA LYS A 163 10.45 4.03 6.59
C LYS A 163 11.08 3.91 5.22
N PHE A 164 10.54 3.08 4.33
CA PHE A 164 11.03 3.01 2.96
C PHE A 164 10.75 4.33 2.24
N LEU A 165 9.54 4.88 2.34
CA LEU A 165 9.24 6.22 1.81
C LEU A 165 10.17 7.30 2.34
N GLN A 166 10.53 7.27 3.63
CA GLN A 166 11.48 8.23 4.21
C GLN A 166 12.90 8.07 3.64
N ILE A 167 13.34 6.83 3.35
CA ILE A 167 14.62 6.58 2.67
C ILE A 167 14.57 7.08 1.22
N LEU A 168 13.47 6.82 0.50
CA LEU A 168 13.28 7.29 -0.88
C LEU A 168 13.17 8.82 -0.97
N GLU A 169 12.71 9.46 0.11
CA GLU A 169 12.65 10.91 0.23
C GLU A 169 14.04 11.54 0.24
N GLU A 170 14.94 11.02 1.09
CA GLU A 170 16.28 11.56 1.27
C GLU A 170 17.17 10.53 1.98
N HIS A 171 18.21 10.05 1.30
CA HIS A 171 19.27 9.25 1.91
C HIS A 171 20.67 9.65 1.42
N HIS A 172 21.70 9.47 2.23
CA HIS A 172 23.07 9.82 1.87
C HIS A 172 23.72 8.76 0.96
N ASP A 173 23.34 7.50 1.15
CA ASP A 173 23.78 6.37 0.33
C ASP A 173 22.73 6.06 -0.78
N PRO A 174 23.10 6.18 -2.07
CA PRO A 174 22.20 5.84 -3.18
C PRO A 174 21.90 4.34 -3.26
N SER A 175 22.81 3.46 -2.84
CA SER A 175 22.58 2.01 -2.83
C SER A 175 21.49 1.63 -1.82
N VAL A 176 21.45 2.28 -0.66
CA VAL A 176 20.36 2.10 0.32
C VAL A 176 19.03 2.61 -0.23
N SER A 177 19.04 3.73 -0.95
CA SER A 177 17.83 4.25 -1.62
C SER A 177 17.28 3.26 -2.65
N LEU A 178 18.16 2.73 -3.49
CA LEU A 178 17.79 1.74 -4.50
C LEU A 178 17.28 0.45 -3.86
N LEU A 179 17.91 0.00 -2.78
CA LEU A 179 17.50 -1.20 -2.05
C LEU A 179 16.13 -1.03 -1.38
N ALA A 180 15.85 0.14 -0.80
CA ALA A 180 14.53 0.45 -0.26
C ALA A 180 13.45 0.47 -1.35
N LEU A 181 13.78 0.97 -2.54
CA LEU A 181 12.87 0.99 -3.69
C LEU A 181 12.52 -0.45 -4.12
N GLN A 182 13.54 -1.30 -4.32
CA GLN A 182 13.37 -2.70 -4.71
C GLN A 182 12.63 -3.52 -3.65
N ALA A 183 12.91 -3.27 -2.37
CA ALA A 183 12.19 -3.89 -1.26
C ALA A 183 10.70 -3.51 -1.31
N LEU A 184 10.39 -2.22 -1.52
CA LEU A 184 9.02 -1.74 -1.63
C LEU A 184 8.30 -2.34 -2.86
N GLN A 185 8.98 -2.51 -4.00
CA GLN A 185 8.43 -3.17 -5.18
C GLN A 185 8.05 -4.63 -4.91
N THR A 186 8.98 -5.39 -4.34
CA THR A 186 8.75 -6.81 -4.02
C THR A 186 7.56 -6.95 -3.06
N ARG A 187 7.50 -6.09 -2.05
CA ARG A 187 6.39 -6.09 -1.08
C ARG A 187 5.08 -5.62 -1.71
N THR A 188 5.13 -4.70 -2.66
CA THR A 188 3.94 -4.29 -3.44
C THR A 188 3.38 -5.46 -4.24
N SER A 189 4.23 -6.26 -4.89
CA SER A 189 3.79 -7.48 -5.60
C SER A 189 3.03 -8.44 -4.66
N ILE A 190 3.58 -8.68 -3.45
CA ILE A 190 2.93 -9.52 -2.43
C ILE A 190 1.61 -8.90 -1.96
N ALA A 191 1.57 -7.58 -1.76
CA ALA A 191 0.39 -6.86 -1.33
C ALA A 191 -0.75 -6.96 -2.35
N VAL A 192 -0.45 -6.75 -3.64
CA VAL A 192 -1.41 -6.88 -4.75
C VAL A 192 -2.06 -8.27 -4.72
N LYS A 193 -1.25 -9.32 -4.64
CA LYS A 193 -1.76 -10.71 -4.55
C LYS A 193 -2.68 -10.92 -3.34
N ARG A 194 -2.29 -10.40 -2.17
CA ARG A 194 -3.09 -10.51 -0.93
C ARG A 194 -4.41 -9.77 -1.04
N ILE A 195 -4.41 -8.53 -1.51
CA ILE A 195 -5.62 -7.72 -1.66
C ILE A 195 -6.58 -8.42 -2.64
N ASN A 196 -6.08 -8.88 -3.79
CA ASN A 196 -6.90 -9.60 -4.77
C ASN A 196 -7.46 -10.90 -4.19
N ALA A 197 -6.68 -11.65 -3.40
CA ALA A 197 -7.17 -12.85 -2.71
C ALA A 197 -8.29 -12.55 -1.71
N TYR A 198 -8.19 -11.47 -0.94
CA TYR A 198 -9.26 -11.04 -0.02
C TYR A 198 -10.52 -10.60 -0.77
N LEU A 199 -10.38 -9.79 -1.81
CA LEU A 199 -11.51 -9.34 -2.64
C LEU A 199 -12.20 -10.53 -3.32
N ARG A 200 -11.43 -11.51 -3.78
CA ARG A 200 -11.98 -12.76 -4.32
C ARG A 200 -12.68 -13.59 -3.26
N TYR A 201 -12.14 -13.64 -2.04
CA TYR A 201 -12.82 -14.32 -0.93
C TYR A 201 -14.19 -13.68 -0.64
N LEU A 202 -14.27 -12.34 -0.64
CA LEU A 202 -15.54 -11.61 -0.49
C LEU A 202 -16.53 -12.03 -1.58
N GLN A 203 -16.08 -12.07 -2.84
CA GLN A 203 -16.88 -12.51 -3.97
C GLN A 203 -17.33 -13.97 -3.83
N MET A 204 -16.45 -14.89 -3.40
CA MET A 204 -16.79 -16.29 -3.13
C MET A 204 -17.84 -16.46 -2.05
N ARG A 205 -17.80 -15.63 -1.01
CA ARG A 205 -18.71 -15.72 0.12
C ARG A 205 -20.10 -15.19 -0.23
N TYR A 206 -20.17 -14.07 -0.95
CA TYR A 206 -21.41 -13.31 -1.12
C TYR A 206 -21.97 -13.31 -2.55
N ALA A 207 -21.15 -13.63 -3.55
CA ALA A 207 -21.52 -13.74 -4.96
C ALA A 207 -20.90 -14.99 -5.64
N PRO A 208 -21.09 -16.22 -5.12
CA PRO A 208 -20.45 -17.42 -5.65
C PRO A 208 -20.82 -17.74 -7.12
N GLY A 209 -21.95 -17.21 -7.62
CA GLY A 209 -22.39 -17.38 -9.00
C GLY A 209 -21.71 -16.44 -10.02
N GLU A 210 -20.89 -15.48 -9.57
CA GLU A 210 -20.19 -14.51 -10.45
C GLU A 210 -18.70 -14.82 -10.69
N ILE A 211 -18.22 -16.00 -10.25
CA ILE A 211 -16.80 -16.38 -10.38
C ILE A 211 -16.56 -17.10 -11.71
N ASP A 212 -15.57 -16.64 -12.46
CA ASP A 212 -14.97 -17.40 -13.57
C ASP A 212 -13.97 -18.43 -12.99
N ASP A 213 -14.21 -19.72 -13.25
CA ASP A 213 -13.46 -20.85 -12.70
C ASP A 213 -11.97 -20.90 -13.11
N SER A 214 -11.55 -20.05 -14.06
CA SER A 214 -10.21 -20.13 -14.68
C SER A 214 -9.04 -19.60 -13.84
N GLU A 215 -9.26 -18.88 -12.73
CA GLU A 215 -8.18 -18.26 -11.96
C GLU A 215 -7.82 -18.97 -10.63
N ALA A 216 -8.30 -20.19 -10.38
CA ALA A 216 -8.18 -20.82 -9.05
C ALA A 216 -6.72 -21.12 -8.61
N VAL A 217 -6.42 -20.67 -7.37
CA VAL A 217 -5.33 -21.06 -6.44
C VAL A 217 -4.00 -20.29 -6.53
N GLU A 218 -3.82 -19.31 -5.61
CA GLU A 218 -2.52 -19.06 -5.00
C GLU A 218 -2.67 -18.93 -3.47
N SER A 219 -1.83 -19.69 -2.75
CA SER A 219 -1.90 -19.96 -1.31
C SER A 219 -1.75 -18.72 -0.43
N LEU A 220 -2.71 -18.55 0.50
CA LEU A 220 -2.72 -17.56 1.60
C LEU A 220 -1.59 -17.77 2.65
N TYR A 221 -0.84 -18.87 2.59
CA TYR A 221 0.00 -19.33 3.68
C TYR A 221 1.49 -19.27 3.36
N SER A 222 2.13 -18.13 3.66
CA SER A 222 3.57 -18.13 3.95
C SER A 222 3.90 -17.07 5.00
N MET A 223 4.13 -17.53 6.24
CA MET A 223 5.21 -17.14 7.17
C MET A 223 4.90 -17.69 8.57
N VAL A 224 5.82 -18.46 9.16
CA VAL A 224 5.66 -19.15 10.47
C VAL A 224 5.96 -18.19 11.64
N SER A 225 5.37 -18.46 12.80
CA SER A 225 5.27 -17.57 13.98
C SER A 225 6.58 -17.26 14.72
N SER A 226 7.60 -18.11 14.64
CA SER A 226 8.85 -17.94 15.39
C SER A 226 9.77 -16.83 14.86
N GLU A 227 9.57 -16.38 13.62
CA GLU A 227 10.43 -15.38 12.97
C GLU A 227 9.99 -13.94 13.22
N ARG A 228 8.82 -13.73 13.81
CA ARG A 228 8.14 -12.42 13.89
C ARG A 228 8.53 -11.57 15.10
N ALA A 229 9.20 -12.16 16.09
CA ALA A 229 9.58 -11.48 17.33
C ALA A 229 10.82 -10.56 17.22
N VAL A 230 11.45 -10.49 16.04
CA VAL A 230 12.80 -9.90 15.87
C VAL A 230 12.78 -8.56 15.11
N PHE A 231 11.63 -8.12 14.60
CA PHE A 231 11.49 -6.92 13.75
C PHE A 231 10.82 -5.76 14.48
N GLY A 232 11.21 -4.53 14.13
CA GLY A 232 10.65 -3.26 14.63
C GLY A 232 11.34 -2.67 15.86
N GLN A 233 12.49 -3.23 16.27
CA GLN A 233 13.25 -2.77 17.44
C GLN A 233 14.58 -2.12 17.10
N GLU A 234 15.02 -2.21 15.84
CA GLU A 234 16.34 -1.79 15.38
C GLU A 234 16.27 -0.67 14.32
N SER A 235 17.43 -0.21 13.87
CA SER A 235 17.54 0.84 12.84
C SER A 235 17.01 0.37 11.48
N GLY A 236 16.63 1.30 10.60
CA GLY A 236 16.06 0.96 9.29
C GLY A 236 16.99 0.09 8.41
N GLU A 237 18.30 0.28 8.51
CA GLU A 237 19.31 -0.54 7.82
C GLU A 237 19.37 -1.96 8.38
N GLU A 238 19.23 -2.12 9.70
CA GLU A 238 19.21 -3.43 10.37
C GLU A 238 17.92 -4.20 10.07
N GLU A 239 16.77 -3.52 10.07
CA GLU A 239 15.48 -4.10 9.69
C GLU A 239 15.47 -4.53 8.21
N LEU A 240 16.06 -3.72 7.33
CA LEU A 240 16.26 -4.05 5.92
C LEU A 240 17.18 -5.28 5.76
N GLY A 241 18.30 -5.33 6.49
CA GLY A 241 19.20 -6.47 6.50
C GLY A 241 18.52 -7.77 6.96
N LYS A 242 17.72 -7.72 8.03
CA LYS A 242 16.94 -8.86 8.51
C LYS A 242 15.89 -9.33 7.51
N LEU A 243 15.25 -8.41 6.80
CA LEU A 243 14.25 -8.72 5.78
C LEU A 243 14.89 -9.41 4.56
N LEU A 244 16.05 -8.91 4.09
CA LEU A 244 16.76 -9.43 2.92
C LEU A 244 17.47 -10.76 3.17
N ALA A 245 17.82 -11.06 4.42
CA ALA A 245 18.48 -12.31 4.79
C ALA A 245 17.56 -13.55 4.72
N ARG A 246 16.24 -13.39 4.46
CA ARG A 246 15.29 -14.50 4.54
C ARG A 246 15.42 -15.46 3.35
N PRO A 247 15.33 -16.79 3.56
CA PRO A 247 15.49 -17.80 2.51
C PRO A 247 14.54 -17.62 1.32
N GLN A 248 13.33 -17.14 1.58
CA GLN A 248 12.30 -16.84 0.59
C GLN A 248 12.62 -15.67 -0.35
N TYR A 249 13.61 -14.83 -0.02
CA TYR A 249 14.17 -13.82 -0.94
C TYR A 249 15.45 -14.30 -1.65
N LYS A 250 16.02 -15.45 -1.25
CA LYS A 250 17.18 -16.07 -1.93
C LYS A 250 16.81 -16.85 -3.19
N LEU A 251 15.52 -17.12 -3.43
CA LEU A 251 15.02 -17.73 -4.66
C LEU A 251 14.72 -16.71 -5.78
N ALA A 252 15.02 -15.43 -5.55
CA ALA A 252 14.81 -14.33 -6.50
C ALA A 252 16.13 -13.69 -6.99
N ILE A 253 17.25 -14.43 -6.94
CA ILE A 253 18.53 -14.07 -7.55
C ILE A 253 19.00 -15.23 -8.43
#